data_AF-A0A109N0V6-F1
#
_entry.id   AF-A0A109N0V6-F1
#
_cell.length_a   1.000
_cell.length_b   1.000
_cell.length_c   1.000
_cell.angle_alpha   90.00
_cell.angle_beta   90.00
_cell.angle_gamma   90.00
#
_symmetry.space_group_name_H-M   'P 1'
#
loop_
_entity.id
_entity.type
_entity.pdbx_description
1 polymer ?
#
loop_
_entity_poly.entity_id
_entity_poly.type
_entity_poly.pdbx_seq_one_letter_code
_entity_poly.pdbx_strand_id
1 'polypeptide(L)'
;MHNKDEIITHILNRDKTYFSHLYSKFEHALLNVAFRLTGCEVKSESLLSCTFKQLWDTPSHFQSSYEKSVFIFLMKQLLQEHQESIS
;
A
#
# COMPACT_ATOMS: atom_id res chain seq x y z
N MET A 1 16.32 -7.46 -3.29
CA MET A 1 15.61 -6.21 -3.67
C MET A 1 14.56 -6.62 -4.69
N HIS A 2 13.26 -6.50 -4.39
CA HIS A 2 12.25 -6.68 -5.45
C HIS A 2 12.34 -5.45 -6.33
N ASN A 3 12.59 -5.64 -7.62
CA ASN A 3 12.75 -4.51 -8.51
C ASN A 3 11.38 -3.84 -8.67
N LYS A 4 11.33 -2.52 -8.69
CA LYS A 4 10.06 -1.78 -8.83
C LYS A 4 9.26 -2.28 -10.05
N ASP A 5 9.97 -2.52 -11.15
CA ASP A 5 9.41 -3.06 -12.39
C ASP A 5 8.84 -4.48 -12.23
N GLU A 6 9.45 -5.32 -11.38
CA GLU A 6 8.97 -6.68 -11.09
C GLU A 6 7.61 -6.61 -10.40
N ILE A 7 7.49 -5.80 -9.35
CA ILE A 7 6.22 -5.59 -8.61
C ILE A 7 5.13 -5.10 -9.56
N ILE A 8 5.45 -4.09 -10.37
CA ILE A 8 4.50 -3.53 -11.36
C ILE A 8 4.09 -4.60 -12.38
N THR A 9 5.03 -5.39 -12.88
CA THR A 9 4.75 -6.47 -13.83
C THR A 9 3.78 -7.49 -13.25
N HIS A 10 3.99 -7.94 -12.01
CA HIS A 10 3.07 -8.87 -11.34
C HIS A 10 1.67 -8.25 -11.15
N ILE A 11 1.58 -6.99 -10.73
CA ILE A 11 0.28 -6.32 -10.54
C ILE A 11 -0.47 -6.15 -11.87
N LEU A 12 0.23 -5.73 -12.93
CA LEU A 12 -0.36 -5.58 -14.27
C LEU A 12 -0.86 -6.91 -14.84
N ASN A 13 -0.16 -8.01 -14.53
CA ASN A 13 -0.58 -9.37 -14.88
C ASN A 13 -1.69 -9.93 -13.98
N ARG A 14 -2.23 -9.13 -13.05
CA ARG A 14 -3.24 -9.52 -12.06
C ARG A 14 -2.83 -10.76 -11.24
N ASP A 15 -1.54 -10.87 -10.92
CA ASP A 15 -0.99 -11.93 -10.09
C ASP A 15 -1.42 -11.76 -8.62
N LYS A 16 -2.54 -12.40 -8.26
CA LYS A 16 -3.10 -12.35 -6.91
C LYS A 16 -2.22 -13.02 -5.87
N THR A 17 -1.46 -14.06 -6.26
CA THR A 17 -0.59 -14.79 -5.33
C THR A 17 0.57 -13.90 -4.93
N TYR A 18 1.23 -13.28 -5.90
CA TYR A 18 2.27 -12.29 -5.62
C TYR A 18 1.74 -11.14 -4.76
N PHE A 19 0.57 -10.60 -5.12
CA PHE A 19 0.00 -9.48 -4.40
C PHE A 19 -0.42 -9.83 -2.97
N SER A 20 -0.92 -11.04 -2.73
CA SER A 20 -1.21 -11.54 -1.39
C SER A 20 0.07 -11.66 -0.54
N HIS A 21 1.16 -12.17 -1.11
CA HIS A 21 2.45 -12.18 -0.42
C HIS A 21 2.98 -10.79 -0.12
N LEU A 22 2.81 -9.85 -1.06
CA LEU A 22 3.18 -8.44 -0.88
C LEU A 22 2.38 -7.81 0.27
N TYR A 23 1.08 -8.06 0.34
CA TYR A 23 0.20 -7.63 1.41
C TYR A 23 0.66 -8.19 2.76
N SER A 24 0.75 -9.52 2.91
CA SER A 24 1.15 -10.16 4.18
C SER A 24 2.53 -9.72 4.66
N LYS A 25 3.43 -9.38 3.74
CA LYS A 25 4.78 -8.90 4.08
C LYS A 25 4.77 -7.56 4.81
N PHE A 26 3.84 -6.66 4.49
CA PHE A 26 3.82 -5.29 5.03
C PHE A 26 2.61 -4.98 5.90
N GLU A 27 1.60 -5.84 5.91
CA GLU A 27 0.35 -5.70 6.66
C GLU A 27 0.60 -5.30 8.11
N HIS A 28 1.34 -6.10 8.88
CA HIS A 28 1.55 -5.82 10.30
C HIS A 28 2.22 -4.46 10.56
N ALA A 29 3.21 -4.07 9.74
CA ALA A 29 3.89 -2.79 9.90
C ALA A 29 2.98 -1.62 9.56
N LEU A 30 2.25 -1.70 8.45
CA LEU A 30 1.37 -0.64 7.98
C LEU A 30 0.11 -0.52 8.84
N LEU A 31 -0.44 -1.63 9.34
CA LEU A 31 -1.59 -1.63 10.24
C LEU A 31 -1.25 -0.98 11.58
N ASN A 32 -0.05 -1.26 12.13
CA ASN A 32 0.42 -0.60 13.34
C ASN A 32 0.56 0.92 13.16
N VAL A 33 1.00 1.38 11.99
CA VAL A 33 1.05 2.81 11.67
C VAL A 33 -0.37 3.38 11.53
N ALA A 34 -1.24 2.71 10.79
CA ALA A 34 -2.64 3.12 10.63
C ALA A 34 -3.38 3.22 11.98
N PHE A 35 -3.11 2.31 12.90
CA PHE A 35 -3.66 2.34 14.26
C PHE A 35 -3.15 3.53 15.06
N ARG A 36 -1.86 3.87 14.96
CA ARG A 36 -1.31 5.08 15.60
C ARG A 36 -1.90 6.37 15.04
N LEU A 37 -2.27 6.39 13.76
CA LEU A 37 -2.90 7.55 13.11
C LEU A 37 -4.37 7.69 13.50
N THR A 38 -5.13 6.59 13.48
CA THR A 38 -6.59 6.64 13.60
C THR A 38 -7.09 6.39 15.02
N GLY A 39 -6.30 5.72 15.87
CA GLY A 39 -6.72 5.26 17.20
C GLY A 39 -7.84 4.21 17.19
N CYS A 40 -8.19 3.65 16.02
CA CYS A 40 -9.35 2.79 15.84
C CYS A 40 -9.03 1.64 14.89
N GLU A 41 -9.20 0.40 15.35
CA GLU A 41 -8.91 -0.82 14.59
C GLU A 41 -9.66 -0.86 13.26
N VAL A 42 -10.98 -0.66 13.27
CA VAL A 42 -11.82 -0.67 12.05
C VAL A 42 -11.37 0.38 11.04
N LYS A 43 -11.04 1.60 11.50
CA LYS A 43 -10.53 2.65 10.60
C LYS A 43 -9.14 2.33 10.07
N SER A 44 -8.32 1.65 10.87
CA SER A 44 -6.96 1.24 10.48
C SER A 44 -6.99 0.19 9.38
N GLU A 45 -7.84 -0.82 9.52
CA GLU A 45 -8.06 -1.85 8.49
C GLU A 45 -8.61 -1.23 7.21
N SER A 46 -9.59 -0.33 7.32
CA SER A 46 -10.13 0.39 6.16
C SER A 46 -9.05 1.21 5.45
N LEU A 47 -8.22 1.94 6.20
CA LEU A 47 -7.13 2.75 5.65
C LEU A 47 -6.08 1.87 4.94
N LEU A 48 -5.70 0.76 5.56
CA LEU A 48 -4.78 -0.21 4.99
C LEU A 48 -5.34 -0.82 3.69
N SER A 49 -6.62 -1.21 3.72
CA SER A 49 -7.32 -1.77 2.57
C SER A 49 -7.36 -0.77 1.41
N CYS A 50 -7.68 0.51 1.66
CA CYS A 50 -7.64 1.55 0.63
C CYS A 50 -6.24 1.72 0.03
N THR A 51 -5.21 1.75 0.88
CA THR A 51 -3.81 1.89 0.47
C THR A 51 -3.39 0.79 -0.50
N PHE A 52 -3.64 -0.48 -0.15
CA PHE A 52 -3.31 -1.62 -1.02
C PHE A 52 -4.21 -1.68 -2.25
N LYS A 53 -5.49 -1.36 -2.12
CA LYS A 53 -6.41 -1.31 -3.25
C LYS A 53 -5.94 -0.31 -4.31
N GLN A 54 -5.46 0.86 -3.91
CA GLN A 54 -4.92 1.84 -4.86
C GLN A 54 -3.67 1.36 -5.57
N LEU A 55 -2.76 0.66 -4.88
CA LEU A 55 -1.61 0.03 -5.54
C LEU A 55 -2.06 -1.02 -6.59
N TRP A 56 -3.12 -1.77 -6.28
CA TRP A 56 -3.67 -2.79 -7.19
C TRP A 56 -4.43 -2.21 -8.38
N ASP A 57 -5.24 -1.17 -8.14
CA ASP A 57 -6.10 -0.55 -9.15
C ASP A 57 -5.29 0.39 -10.05
N THR A 58 -4.31 1.10 -9.48
CA THR A 58 -3.54 2.16 -10.16
C THR A 58 -2.02 1.98 -9.99
N PRO A 59 -1.43 0.85 -10.43
CA PRO A 59 0.01 0.58 -10.27
C PRO A 59 0.90 1.63 -10.95
N SER A 60 0.39 2.35 -11.95
CA SER A 60 1.10 3.44 -12.61
C SER A 60 1.55 4.54 -11.64
N HIS A 61 0.80 4.81 -10.57
CA HIS A 61 1.19 5.79 -9.54
C HIS A 61 2.47 5.37 -8.84
N PHE A 62 2.59 4.10 -8.46
CA PHE A 62 3.84 3.58 -7.93
C PHE A 62 4.91 3.65 -8.99
N GLN A 63 4.65 3.20 -10.22
CA GLN A 63 5.64 3.22 -11.31
C GLN A 63 6.24 4.62 -11.54
N SER A 64 5.43 5.67 -11.60
CA SER A 64 5.86 7.06 -11.80
C SER A 64 6.46 7.71 -10.55
N SER A 65 6.31 7.08 -9.38
CA SER A 65 6.80 7.64 -8.12
C SER A 65 8.34 7.66 -8.06
N TYR A 66 8.90 8.52 -7.21
CA TYR A 66 10.36 8.55 -6.99
C TYR A 66 10.84 7.33 -6.16
N GLU A 67 9.96 6.73 -5.38
CA GLU A 67 10.27 5.66 -4.45
C GLU A 67 10.66 4.38 -5.19
N LYS A 68 11.87 3.90 -4.91
CA LYS A 68 12.31 2.56 -5.36
C LYS A 68 11.75 1.44 -4.47
N SER A 69 11.41 1.76 -3.23
CA SER A 69 10.85 0.82 -2.26
C SER A 69 9.34 0.92 -2.22
N VAL A 70 8.66 -0.19 -2.48
CA VAL A 70 7.21 -0.31 -2.35
C VAL A 70 6.74 -0.01 -0.93
N PHE A 71 7.53 -0.34 0.09
CA PHE A 71 7.18 -0.04 1.48
C PHE A 71 7.13 1.47 1.74
N ILE A 72 8.11 2.23 1.23
CA ILE A 72 8.14 3.69 1.39
C ILE A 72 6.98 4.32 0.61
N PHE A 73 6.68 3.80 -0.59
CA PHE A 73 5.51 4.23 -1.36
C PHE A 73 4.21 3.99 -0.59
N LEU A 74 4.00 2.77 -0.08
CA LEU A 74 2.80 2.41 0.69
C LEU A 74 2.66 3.25 1.97
N MET A 75 3.76 3.54 2.68
CA MET A 75 3.74 4.42 3.84
C MET A 75 3.28 5.84 3.50
N LYS A 76 3.77 6.41 2.38
CA LYS A 76 3.34 7.73 1.92
C LYS A 76 1.89 7.75 1.50
N GLN A 77 1.46 6.73 0.74
CA GLN A 77 0.08 6.59 0.31
C GLN A 77 -0.85 6.47 1.53
N LEU A 78 -0.50 5.65 2.52
CA LEU A 78 -1.28 5.48 3.75
C LEU A 78 -1.44 6.80 4.53
N LEU A 79 -0.40 7.63 4.59
CA LEU A 79 -0.49 8.97 5.21
C LEU A 79 -1.38 9.91 4.41
N GLN A 80 -1.30 9.86 3.07
CA GLN A 80 -2.14 10.67 2.19
C GLN A 80 -3.62 10.28 2.33
N GLU A 81 -3.95 8.99 2.25
CA GLU A 81 -5.31 8.48 2.44
C GLU A 81 -5.89 8.90 3.80
N HIS A 82 -5.07 8.91 4.85
CA HIS A 82 -5.51 9.37 6.16
C HIS A 82 -5.86 10.86 6.14
N GLN A 83 -5.02 11.71 5.53
CA GLN A 83 -5.28 13.15 5.40
C GLN A 83 -6.54 13.45 4.61
N GLU A 84 -6.80 12.71 3.52
CA GLU A 84 -8.01 12.83 2.72
C GLU A 84 -9.26 12.37 3.49
N SER A 85 -9.14 11.36 4.37
CA SER A 85 -10.26 10.85 5.18
C SER A 85 -10.73 11.80 6.30
N ILE A 86 -9.91 12.77 6.68
CA ILE A 86 -10.20 13.75 7.75
C ILE A 86 -10.48 15.16 7.22
N SER A 87 -10.35 15.37 5.90
CA SER A 87 -10.63 16.64 5.22
C SER A 87 -12.09 16.69 4.76
#